data_AF-A0A953KNF1-F1
#
_entry.id   AF-A0A953KNF1-F1
#
_cell.length_a   1.000
_cell.length_b   1.000
_cell.length_c   1.000
_cell.angle_alpha   90.00
_cell.angle_beta   90.00
_cell.angle_gamma   90.00
#
_symmetry.space_group_name_H-M   'P 1'
#
loop_
_entity.id
_entity.type
_entity.pdbx_description
1 polymer ?
#
loop_
_entity_poly.entity_id
_entity_poly.type
_entity_poly.pdbx_seq_one_letter_code
_entity_poly.pdbx_strand_id
1 'polypeptide(L)'
;MFFFSSGLFGQELTISSIDSSRYPEIKVTVLYTGKKKFDQAELQISQVGKPLAFQLAESSPGSAPAKGRSVFFLVESSGNTHGKALKELKEGISGSLDNLEAQDLVNVAWFSSEKTDSSAGGYHRLYENFSNSHESLKSELLSKINAKADTGHRVDLFKSILSSLEYIGSQTNLPKNRLFIVLSTGRDNSQSNISSTDCVTKAKELEIPVYAITYPPSDTAFSAGLMMNRICIRTGGKNILARSQMEIINALSDFFSIPVPAYMQEASYDLVFQVQPENGLNFSKVELNYRGARHILTVSDGNNHSLIPDDYKIYLWVSIGILGLVVLIMILVNIFSGRGKKQESIDIVEDIIKTTPLVKPLIQEKQSLIIKAAPITKQASEEIAVPVVLVSIEGRTATYPLNQPEITIGRQESNDICLAEQTVTGKHAVIHIKGKEISISDLGSTNGTFVNGERIRNKQLQHGDKIRLGKVELTLKK
;
A
#
# COMPACT_ATOMS: atom_id res chain seq x y z
N MET A 1 -1.79 28.96 8.97
CA MET A 1 -0.70 28.78 7.99
C MET A 1 0.52 28.32 8.77
N PHE A 2 0.79 27.01 8.78
CA PHE A 2 2.07 26.45 9.22
C PHE A 2 2.34 25.24 8.32
N PHE A 3 3.36 25.40 7.47
CA PHE A 3 3.98 24.32 6.72
C PHE A 3 4.93 23.58 7.66
N PHE A 4 4.84 22.25 7.70
CA PHE A 4 6.02 21.39 7.76
C PHE A 4 5.75 20.14 6.93
N SER A 5 6.22 20.16 5.69
CA SER A 5 6.57 18.95 4.97
C SER A 5 7.89 18.43 5.56
N SER A 6 7.83 17.50 6.50
CA SER A 6 8.97 16.64 6.81
C SER A 6 8.87 15.43 5.89
N GLY A 7 9.74 15.38 4.88
CA GLY A 7 9.79 14.29 3.92
C GLY A 7 9.97 12.93 4.60
N LEU A 8 9.28 11.93 4.06
CA LEU A 8 9.35 10.49 4.34
C LEU A 8 10.73 9.85 4.07
N PHE A 9 11.84 10.62 4.06
CA PHE A 9 13.18 10.14 3.71
C PHE A 9 13.95 9.48 4.86
N GLY A 10 13.43 9.52 6.09
CA GLY A 10 14.11 8.97 7.27
C GLY A 10 13.77 7.51 7.53
N GLN A 11 14.18 6.58 6.65
CA GLN A 11 14.33 5.13 6.95
C GLN A 11 14.87 4.29 5.77
N GLU A 12 15.69 4.86 4.88
CA GLU A 12 16.20 4.07 3.74
C GLU A 12 17.18 2.96 4.16
N LEU A 13 17.80 3.06 5.34
CA LEU A 13 18.78 2.09 5.83
C LEU A 13 18.45 1.75 7.29
N THR A 14 18.24 0.48 7.58
CA THR A 14 17.89 -0.03 8.92
C THR A 14 18.91 -1.06 9.35
N ILE A 15 19.32 -1.01 10.62
CA ILE A 15 20.31 -1.96 11.16
C ILE A 15 19.58 -3.25 11.56
N SER A 16 19.91 -4.34 10.89
CA SER A 16 19.28 -5.66 11.09
C SER A 16 19.98 -6.45 12.19
N SER A 17 21.31 -6.46 12.22
CA SER A 17 22.09 -7.15 13.24
C SER A 17 23.49 -6.56 13.39
N ILE A 18 24.09 -6.79 14.55
CA ILE A 18 25.46 -6.39 14.89
C ILE A 18 26.15 -7.63 15.47
N ASP A 19 27.28 -8.01 14.87
CA ASP A 19 28.15 -9.08 15.35
C ASP A 19 29.50 -8.48 15.75
N SER A 20 29.81 -8.58 17.04
CA SER A 20 31.07 -8.14 17.65
C SER A 20 31.89 -9.31 18.21
N SER A 21 31.61 -10.55 17.79
CA SER A 21 32.32 -11.75 18.24
C SER A 21 33.83 -11.74 17.92
N ARG A 22 34.24 -10.94 16.92
CA ARG A 22 35.63 -10.75 16.49
C ARG A 22 36.21 -9.39 16.86
N TYR A 23 35.69 -8.74 17.91
CA TYR A 23 36.15 -7.44 18.37
C TYR A 23 37.69 -7.33 18.39
N PRO A 24 38.30 -6.25 17.83
CA PRO A 24 37.69 -4.99 17.38
C PRO A 24 37.10 -4.99 15.96
N GLU A 25 37.06 -6.14 15.28
CA GLU A 25 36.32 -6.27 14.02
C GLU A 25 34.82 -6.33 14.30
N ILE A 26 34.06 -5.45 13.65
CA ILE A 26 32.61 -5.38 13.77
C ILE A 26 32.01 -5.70 12.41
N LYS A 27 31.01 -6.58 12.42
CA LYS A 27 30.12 -6.81 11.29
C LYS A 27 28.74 -6.24 11.60
N VAL A 28 28.27 -5.31 10.79
CA VAL A 28 26.92 -4.76 10.87
C VAL A 28 26.16 -5.15 9.62
N THR A 29 25.04 -5.85 9.78
CA THR A 29 24.13 -6.14 8.65
C THR A 29 23.06 -5.06 8.59
N VAL A 30 22.94 -4.42 7.44
CA VAL A 30 21.99 -3.33 7.19
C VAL A 30 21.02 -3.72 6.07
N LEU A 31 19.74 -3.43 6.30
CA LEU A 31 18.68 -3.54 5.32
C LEU A 31 18.48 -2.18 4.66
N TYR A 32 18.70 -2.10 3.35
CA TYR A 32 18.37 -0.96 2.52
C TYR A 32 16.98 -1.12 1.93
N THR A 33 16.14 -0.08 2.06
CA THR A 33 14.84 0.03 1.39
C THR A 33 14.69 1.45 0.86
N GLY A 34 14.86 1.66 -0.45
CA GLY A 34 14.90 3.04 -0.95
C GLY A 34 14.46 3.23 -2.39
N LYS A 35 14.06 4.49 -2.68
CA LYS A 35 13.58 4.92 -4.00
C LYS A 35 14.67 5.05 -5.05
N LYS A 36 15.94 4.89 -4.67
CA LYS A 36 17.08 4.89 -5.58
C LYS A 36 17.90 3.63 -5.31
N LYS A 37 18.75 3.26 -6.26
CA LYS A 37 19.76 2.22 -6.00
C LYS A 37 20.63 2.63 -4.80
N PHE A 38 21.01 1.65 -3.98
CA PHE A 38 21.97 1.86 -2.91
C PHE A 38 23.30 2.36 -3.50
N ASP A 39 23.82 3.47 -2.99
CA ASP A 39 25.10 4.04 -3.41
C ASP A 39 26.07 4.03 -2.24
N GLN A 40 27.11 3.18 -2.34
CA GLN A 40 28.14 3.07 -1.30
C GLN A 40 28.84 4.42 -1.04
N ALA A 41 28.97 5.30 -2.03
CA ALA A 41 29.64 6.58 -1.86
C ALA A 41 28.89 7.52 -0.90
N GLU A 42 27.61 7.28 -0.67
CA GLU A 42 26.76 8.06 0.22
C GLU A 42 26.67 7.44 1.64
N LEU A 43 27.32 6.30 1.88
CA LEU A 43 27.46 5.68 3.20
C LEU A 43 28.79 6.09 3.84
N GLN A 44 28.71 6.69 5.02
CA GLN A 44 29.87 7.05 5.83
C GLN A 44 29.80 6.33 7.18
N ILE A 45 30.90 5.68 7.56
CA ILE A 45 31.08 5.11 8.90
C ILE A 45 32.15 5.94 9.60
N SER A 46 31.90 6.36 10.83
CA SER A 46 32.86 7.15 11.60
C SER A 46 32.87 6.78 13.08
N GLN A 47 34.00 6.98 13.73
CA GLN A 47 34.18 6.84 15.17
C GLN A 47 34.79 8.13 15.72
N VAL A 48 34.15 8.74 16.71
CA VAL A 48 34.58 10.03 17.30
C VAL A 48 34.84 11.09 16.22
N GLY A 49 33.96 11.15 15.21
CA GLY A 49 34.06 12.08 14.07
C GLY A 49 35.16 11.77 13.06
N LYS A 50 35.95 10.69 13.24
CA LYS A 50 36.95 10.23 12.26
C LYS A 50 36.36 9.14 11.35
N PRO A 51 36.47 9.25 10.02
CA PRO A 51 36.00 8.21 9.11
C PRO A 51 36.70 6.86 9.37
N LEU A 52 35.93 5.77 9.31
CA LEU A 52 36.42 4.40 9.33
C LEU A 52 36.38 3.81 7.91
N ALA A 53 37.43 3.09 7.55
CA ALA A 53 37.40 2.24 6.37
C ALA A 53 36.50 1.03 6.66
N PHE A 54 35.73 0.61 5.67
CA PHE A 54 34.85 -0.54 5.76
C PHE A 54 34.84 -1.33 4.48
N GLN A 55 34.60 -2.63 4.59
CA GLN A 55 34.25 -3.50 3.49
C GLN A 55 32.74 -3.62 3.43
N LEU A 56 32.21 -3.50 2.22
CA LEU A 56 30.79 -3.72 1.92
C LEU A 56 30.71 -5.00 1.10
N ALA A 57 29.98 -5.98 1.60
CA ALA A 57 29.56 -7.11 0.81
C ALA A 57 28.04 -7.17 0.84
N GLU A 58 27.42 -7.55 -0.27
CA GLU A 58 26.02 -7.94 -0.22
C GLU A 58 25.92 -9.22 0.62
N SER A 59 25.05 -9.26 1.64
CA SER A 59 24.96 -10.40 2.57
C SER A 59 24.55 -11.71 1.84
N SER A 60 24.12 -11.59 0.59
CA SER A 60 24.07 -12.62 -0.47
C SER A 60 23.95 -11.90 -1.82
N PRO A 61 24.59 -12.35 -2.92
CA PRO A 61 24.46 -11.67 -4.21
C PRO A 61 23.01 -11.72 -4.71
N GLY A 62 22.33 -10.58 -4.77
CA GLY A 62 20.97 -10.46 -5.32
C GLY A 62 20.02 -9.54 -4.55
N SER A 63 20.07 -8.26 -4.84
CA SER A 63 18.99 -7.31 -4.56
C SER A 63 18.53 -6.71 -5.90
N ALA A 64 17.39 -7.11 -6.47
CA ALA A 64 16.16 -7.65 -5.89
C ALA A 64 15.91 -9.11 -6.34
N PRO A 65 15.93 -10.10 -5.41
CA PRO A 65 14.79 -11.00 -5.27
C PRO A 65 14.61 -11.70 -3.90
N ALA A 66 15.33 -11.39 -2.81
CA ALA A 66 15.29 -12.26 -1.60
C ALA A 66 13.91 -12.40 -0.89
N LYS A 67 12.94 -11.52 -1.15
CA LYS A 67 11.55 -11.67 -0.64
C LYS A 67 10.55 -12.16 -1.71
N GLY A 68 10.96 -12.37 -2.96
CA GLY A 68 10.04 -12.65 -4.07
C GLY A 68 9.08 -11.48 -4.35
N ARG A 69 8.05 -11.73 -5.15
CA ARG A 69 6.92 -10.80 -5.35
C ARG A 69 5.67 -11.33 -4.66
N SER A 70 4.69 -10.46 -4.42
CA SER A 70 3.33 -10.90 -4.06
C SER A 70 2.37 -10.70 -5.21
N VAL A 71 1.70 -11.76 -5.65
CA VAL A 71 0.68 -11.75 -6.70
C VAL A 71 -0.68 -12.00 -6.07
N PHE A 72 -1.62 -11.07 -6.26
CA PHE A 72 -3.00 -11.26 -5.85
C PHE A 72 -3.89 -11.30 -7.07
N PHE A 73 -4.64 -12.39 -7.22
CA PHE A 73 -5.64 -12.51 -8.28
C PHE A 73 -7.03 -12.21 -7.72
N LEU A 74 -7.82 -11.42 -8.44
CA LEU A 74 -9.24 -11.26 -8.18
C LEU A 74 -10.01 -11.76 -9.40
N VAL A 75 -10.77 -12.84 -9.24
CA VAL A 75 -11.43 -13.56 -10.33
C VAL A 75 -12.94 -13.37 -10.26
N GLU A 76 -13.55 -12.91 -11.35
CA GLU A 76 -15.00 -12.87 -11.45
C GLU A 76 -15.55 -14.29 -11.60
N SER A 77 -16.42 -14.68 -10.67
CA SER A 77 -17.12 -15.96 -10.60
C SER A 77 -18.63 -15.71 -10.57
N SER A 78 -19.15 -15.14 -11.64
CA SER A 78 -20.53 -14.65 -11.76
C SER A 78 -21.29 -15.32 -12.92
N GLY A 79 -22.58 -15.01 -13.08
CA GLY A 79 -23.33 -15.36 -14.28
C GLY A 79 -22.71 -14.84 -15.59
N ASN A 80 -21.88 -13.79 -15.58
CA ASN A 80 -21.19 -13.32 -16.79
C ASN A 80 -19.99 -14.18 -17.18
N THR A 81 -19.36 -14.86 -16.21
CA THR A 81 -18.18 -15.70 -16.44
C THR A 81 -18.47 -17.18 -16.30
N HIS A 82 -19.71 -17.62 -16.07
CA HIS A 82 -20.00 -19.05 -15.90
C HIS A 82 -19.57 -19.93 -17.10
N GLY A 83 -19.44 -21.25 -16.85
CA GLY A 83 -19.13 -22.23 -17.89
C GLY A 83 -17.72 -22.06 -18.48
N LYS A 84 -17.64 -21.94 -19.81
CA LYS A 84 -16.36 -21.90 -20.53
C LYS A 84 -15.47 -20.74 -20.09
N ALA A 85 -16.04 -19.56 -19.86
CA ALA A 85 -15.26 -18.37 -19.50
C ALA A 85 -14.49 -18.57 -18.18
N LEU A 86 -15.18 -18.98 -17.10
CA LEU A 86 -14.55 -19.23 -15.80
C LEU A 86 -13.56 -20.38 -15.88
N LYS A 87 -13.85 -21.41 -16.68
CA LYS A 87 -12.90 -22.49 -16.94
C LYS A 87 -11.59 -21.92 -17.52
N GLU A 88 -11.66 -21.12 -18.58
CA GLU A 88 -10.48 -20.52 -19.20
C GLU A 88 -9.74 -19.55 -18.26
N LEU A 89 -10.47 -18.76 -17.45
CA LEU A 89 -9.85 -17.89 -16.43
C LEU A 89 -9.07 -18.71 -15.40
N LYS A 90 -9.66 -19.79 -14.87
CA LYS A 90 -9.00 -20.67 -13.88
C LYS A 90 -7.80 -21.39 -14.49
N GLU A 91 -7.95 -21.95 -15.69
CA GLU A 91 -6.87 -22.65 -16.38
C GLU A 91 -5.74 -21.71 -16.79
N GLY A 92 -6.07 -20.46 -17.16
CA GLY A 92 -5.10 -19.42 -17.45
C GLY A 92 -4.26 -19.03 -16.24
N ILE A 93 -4.91 -18.79 -15.09
CA ILE A 93 -4.20 -18.55 -13.81
C ILE A 93 -3.36 -19.78 -13.46
N SER A 94 -3.96 -20.97 -13.47
CA SER A 94 -3.27 -22.21 -13.10
C SER A 94 -2.02 -22.47 -13.94
N GLY A 95 -2.09 -22.27 -15.26
CA GLY A 95 -0.93 -22.44 -16.15
C GLY A 95 0.09 -21.30 -16.01
N SER A 96 -0.33 -20.12 -15.58
CA SER A 96 0.59 -19.00 -15.34
C SER A 96 1.41 -19.16 -14.05
N LEU A 97 0.93 -19.94 -13.07
CA LEU A 97 1.65 -20.16 -11.82
C LEU A 97 3.00 -20.87 -12.04
N ASP A 98 3.15 -21.61 -13.13
CA ASP A 98 4.42 -22.23 -13.53
C ASP A 98 5.50 -21.22 -13.93
N ASN A 99 5.12 -19.97 -14.22
CA ASN A 99 6.04 -18.89 -14.57
C ASN A 99 6.52 -18.10 -13.34
N LEU A 100 6.05 -18.45 -12.14
CA LEU A 100 6.43 -17.78 -10.89
C LEU A 100 7.62 -18.48 -10.23
N GLU A 101 8.41 -17.72 -9.47
CA GLU A 101 9.52 -18.28 -8.70
C GLU A 101 9.00 -18.95 -7.43
N ALA A 102 9.71 -19.95 -6.90
CA ALA A 102 9.29 -20.71 -5.71
C ALA A 102 9.06 -19.86 -4.43
N GLN A 103 9.63 -18.66 -4.40
CA GLN A 103 9.50 -17.68 -3.31
C GLN A 103 8.35 -16.69 -3.50
N ASP A 104 7.73 -16.65 -4.68
CA ASP A 104 6.63 -15.75 -4.98
C ASP A 104 5.39 -16.14 -4.18
N LEU A 105 4.87 -15.15 -3.45
CA LEU A 105 3.69 -15.29 -2.61
C LEU A 105 2.45 -15.01 -3.44
N VAL A 106 1.47 -15.92 -3.40
CA VAL A 106 0.26 -15.81 -4.20
C VAL A 106 -0.99 -15.99 -3.34
N ASN A 107 -2.03 -15.22 -3.64
CA ASN A 107 -3.38 -15.50 -3.16
C ASN A 107 -4.41 -15.20 -4.25
N VAL A 108 -5.58 -15.83 -4.16
CA VAL A 108 -6.67 -15.68 -5.10
C VAL A 108 -7.93 -15.33 -4.32
N ALA A 109 -8.62 -14.29 -4.76
CA ALA A 109 -9.98 -14.00 -4.37
C ALA A 109 -10.93 -14.20 -5.55
N TRP A 110 -12.19 -14.43 -5.27
CA TRP A 110 -13.23 -14.41 -6.27
C TRP A 110 -14.46 -13.67 -5.77
N PHE A 111 -15.24 -13.19 -6.73
CA PHE A 111 -16.46 -12.46 -6.44
C PHE A 111 -17.60 -12.86 -7.38
N SER A 112 -18.83 -12.84 -6.86
CA SER A 112 -20.05 -13.31 -7.50
C SER A 112 -21.21 -12.34 -7.27
N SER A 113 -22.40 -12.66 -7.81
CA SER A 113 -23.61 -11.87 -7.59
C SER A 113 -24.16 -12.08 -6.17
N GLU A 114 -24.52 -11.00 -5.48
CA GLU A 114 -24.84 -10.94 -4.04
C GLU A 114 -26.18 -11.62 -3.64
N LYS A 115 -26.63 -12.68 -4.34
CA LYS A 115 -27.91 -13.37 -4.04
C LYS A 115 -27.81 -14.90 -4.05
N THR A 116 -26.96 -15.45 -3.19
CA THR A 116 -27.26 -16.74 -2.53
C THR A 116 -26.70 -16.70 -1.11
N ASP A 117 -27.59 -16.62 -0.14
CA ASP A 117 -27.37 -16.64 1.31
C ASP A 117 -26.80 -15.38 1.98
N SER A 118 -27.74 -14.69 2.62
CA SER A 118 -27.57 -13.67 3.64
C SER A 118 -26.65 -14.16 4.78
N SER A 119 -25.34 -13.91 4.67
CA SER A 119 -24.41 -13.64 5.79
C SER A 119 -22.95 -13.48 5.36
N ALA A 120 -22.56 -13.89 4.16
CA ALA A 120 -21.24 -13.60 3.58
C ALA A 120 -21.46 -12.92 2.22
N GLY A 121 -20.96 -11.69 2.06
CA GLY A 121 -21.02 -10.98 0.78
C GLY A 121 -20.42 -11.81 -0.35
N GLY A 122 -20.77 -11.51 -1.60
CA GLY A 122 -20.29 -12.22 -2.79
C GLY A 122 -18.79 -12.04 -3.08
N TYR A 123 -17.94 -11.85 -2.07
CA TYR A 123 -16.50 -11.74 -2.14
C TYR A 123 -15.87 -12.78 -1.21
N HIS A 124 -14.95 -13.57 -1.74
CA HIS A 124 -14.32 -14.68 -1.05
C HIS A 124 -12.83 -14.71 -1.36
N ARG A 125 -12.04 -15.27 -0.43
CA ARG A 125 -10.61 -15.52 -0.61
C ARG A 125 -10.32 -17.00 -0.50
N LEU A 126 -9.34 -17.47 -1.25
CA LEU A 126 -8.92 -18.87 -1.25
C LEU A 126 -8.20 -19.21 0.05
N TYR A 127 -7.30 -18.30 0.46
CA TYR A 127 -6.57 -18.38 1.71
C TYR A 127 -6.70 -17.10 2.52
N GLU A 128 -6.55 -17.25 3.84
CA GLU A 128 -6.48 -16.11 4.74
C GLU A 128 -5.14 -15.36 4.63
N ASN A 129 -4.06 -16.07 4.30
CA ASN A 129 -2.73 -15.51 4.06
C ASN A 129 -2.22 -15.90 2.66
N PHE A 130 -1.27 -15.15 2.11
CA PHE A 130 -0.60 -15.54 0.88
C PHE A 130 0.20 -16.83 1.06
N SER A 131 0.34 -17.60 -0.02
CA SER A 131 1.01 -18.90 -0.04
C SER A 131 2.04 -18.96 -1.17
N ASN A 132 3.18 -19.58 -0.93
CA ASN A 132 4.15 -19.97 -1.97
C ASN A 132 3.92 -21.41 -2.47
N SER A 133 2.89 -22.11 -1.97
CA SER A 133 2.54 -23.46 -2.43
C SER A 133 1.70 -23.38 -3.72
N HIS A 134 2.37 -23.13 -4.85
CA HIS A 134 1.71 -22.94 -6.14
C HIS A 134 0.91 -24.17 -6.58
N GLU A 135 1.36 -25.39 -6.30
CA GLU A 135 0.60 -26.62 -6.60
C GLU A 135 -0.70 -26.76 -5.79
N SER A 136 -0.66 -26.39 -4.51
CA SER A 136 -1.87 -26.35 -3.68
C SER A 136 -2.84 -25.29 -4.19
N LEU A 137 -2.32 -24.12 -4.58
CA LEU A 137 -3.11 -23.05 -5.20
C LEU A 137 -3.82 -23.51 -6.47
N LYS A 138 -3.14 -24.22 -7.38
CA LYS A 138 -3.75 -24.77 -8.60
C LYS A 138 -4.94 -25.67 -8.27
N SER A 139 -4.74 -26.61 -7.33
CA SER A 139 -5.78 -27.57 -6.93
C SER A 139 -6.99 -26.89 -6.31
N GLU A 140 -6.77 -25.91 -5.42
CA GLU A 140 -7.84 -25.17 -4.75
C GLU A 140 -8.56 -24.18 -5.67
N LEU A 141 -7.82 -23.48 -6.53
CA LEU A 141 -8.38 -22.59 -7.56
C LEU A 141 -9.41 -23.35 -8.41
N LEU A 142 -9.02 -24.53 -8.92
CA LEU A 142 -9.87 -25.31 -9.81
C LEU A 142 -11.11 -25.86 -9.11
N SER A 143 -10.99 -26.26 -7.84
CA SER A 143 -12.07 -26.91 -7.08
C SER A 143 -13.02 -25.94 -6.37
N LYS A 144 -12.52 -24.86 -5.76
CA LYS A 144 -13.34 -23.96 -4.90
C LYS A 144 -14.04 -22.86 -5.68
N ILE A 145 -13.45 -22.35 -6.77
CA ILE A 145 -14.02 -21.23 -7.53
C ILE A 145 -15.02 -21.76 -8.56
N ASN A 146 -16.29 -21.47 -8.34
CA ASN A 146 -17.40 -21.91 -9.18
C ASN A 146 -18.41 -20.78 -9.38
N ALA A 147 -18.96 -20.68 -10.58
CA ALA A 147 -20.00 -19.73 -10.94
C ALA A 147 -21.25 -20.48 -11.40
N LYS A 148 -22.40 -20.02 -10.91
CA LYS A 148 -23.71 -20.46 -11.42
C LYS A 148 -24.09 -19.59 -12.60
N ALA A 149 -24.78 -20.17 -13.59
CA ALA A 149 -25.51 -19.37 -14.56
C ALA A 149 -26.61 -18.61 -13.78
N ASP A 150 -26.56 -17.29 -13.83
CA ASP A 150 -27.60 -16.43 -13.27
C ASP A 150 -28.11 -15.47 -14.35
N THR A 151 -29.37 -15.07 -14.25
CA THR A 151 -30.01 -14.10 -15.16
C THR A 151 -29.93 -12.67 -14.63
N GLY A 152 -29.54 -12.50 -13.36
CA GLY A 152 -29.42 -11.21 -12.71
C GLY A 152 -28.15 -10.46 -13.12
N HIS A 153 -27.11 -11.18 -13.55
CA HIS A 153 -25.82 -10.66 -14.03
C HIS A 153 -25.17 -9.62 -13.10
N ARG A 154 -25.55 -9.55 -11.83
CA ARG A 154 -25.09 -8.53 -10.88
C ARG A 154 -23.69 -8.82 -10.41
N VAL A 155 -22.84 -7.81 -10.39
CA VAL A 155 -21.43 -7.96 -10.06
C VAL A 155 -20.96 -6.72 -9.31
N ASP A 156 -20.35 -6.96 -8.16
CA ASP A 156 -19.78 -5.96 -7.27
C ASP A 156 -18.27 -5.77 -7.56
N LEU A 157 -17.92 -5.46 -8.80
CA LEU A 157 -16.52 -5.42 -9.27
C LEU A 157 -15.70 -4.38 -8.51
N PHE A 158 -16.13 -3.12 -8.44
CA PHE A 158 -15.36 -2.06 -7.79
C PHE A 158 -15.26 -2.26 -6.28
N LYS A 159 -16.34 -2.71 -5.65
CA LYS A 159 -16.33 -3.11 -4.22
C LYS A 159 -15.34 -4.25 -3.97
N SER A 160 -15.30 -5.27 -4.85
CA SER A 160 -14.39 -6.40 -4.72
C SER A 160 -12.92 -6.02 -4.96
N ILE A 161 -12.67 -5.09 -5.89
CA ILE A 161 -11.34 -4.50 -6.11
C ILE A 161 -10.90 -3.73 -4.85
N LEU A 162 -11.78 -2.90 -4.29
CA LEU A 162 -11.50 -2.15 -3.09
C LEU A 162 -11.22 -3.07 -1.89
N SER A 163 -12.07 -4.07 -1.65
CA SER A 163 -11.87 -5.05 -0.58
C SER A 163 -10.57 -5.86 -0.75
N SER A 164 -10.17 -6.16 -1.99
CA SER A 164 -8.89 -6.83 -2.26
C SER A 164 -7.71 -5.91 -1.96
N LEU A 165 -7.76 -4.64 -2.37
CA LEU A 165 -6.72 -3.66 -2.05
C LEU A 165 -6.58 -3.47 -0.54
N GLU A 166 -7.69 -3.35 0.19
CA GLU A 166 -7.69 -3.27 1.66
C GLU A 166 -7.04 -4.51 2.29
N TYR A 167 -7.40 -5.71 1.82
CA TYR A 167 -6.80 -6.96 2.29
C TYR A 167 -5.29 -7.04 2.00
N ILE A 168 -4.84 -6.71 0.79
CA ILE A 168 -3.41 -6.70 0.43
C ILE A 168 -2.67 -5.65 1.28
N GLY A 169 -3.27 -4.47 1.44
CA GLY A 169 -2.73 -3.37 2.23
C GLY A 169 -2.59 -3.69 3.71
N SER A 170 -3.46 -4.54 4.27
CA SER A 170 -3.40 -4.94 5.67
C SER A 170 -2.31 -5.98 5.97
N GLN A 171 -1.69 -6.60 4.95
CA GLN A 171 -0.65 -7.59 5.16
C GLN A 171 0.70 -6.93 5.49
N THR A 172 1.25 -7.26 6.66
CA THR A 172 2.49 -6.63 7.16
C THR A 172 3.76 -7.22 6.56
N ASN A 173 3.73 -8.48 6.12
CA ASN A 173 4.92 -9.24 5.72
C ASN A 173 5.01 -9.50 4.21
N LEU A 174 4.21 -8.81 3.39
CA LEU A 174 4.30 -8.96 1.94
C LEU A 174 5.50 -8.22 1.36
N PRO A 175 6.13 -8.79 0.31
CA PRO A 175 7.06 -8.07 -0.53
C PRO A 175 6.46 -6.75 -1.04
N LYS A 176 7.34 -5.77 -1.26
CA LYS A 176 6.93 -4.46 -1.83
C LYS A 176 6.59 -4.57 -3.32
N ASN A 177 7.17 -5.53 -4.04
CA ASN A 177 6.77 -5.84 -5.40
C ASN A 177 5.39 -6.52 -5.41
N ARG A 178 4.33 -5.71 -5.53
CA ARG A 178 2.94 -6.15 -5.45
C ARG A 178 2.29 -6.09 -6.83
N LEU A 179 1.82 -7.24 -7.31
CA LEU A 179 1.03 -7.34 -8.52
C LEU A 179 -0.40 -7.67 -8.13
N PHE A 180 -1.33 -6.75 -8.36
CA PHE A 180 -2.74 -7.01 -8.22
C PHE A 180 -3.38 -7.19 -9.60
N ILE A 181 -3.90 -8.38 -9.88
CA ILE A 181 -4.41 -8.77 -11.20
C ILE A 181 -5.90 -9.09 -11.10
N VAL A 182 -6.72 -8.35 -11.86
CA VAL A 182 -8.18 -8.53 -11.91
C VAL A 182 -8.56 -9.26 -13.19
N LEU A 183 -9.24 -10.40 -13.08
CA LEU A 183 -9.76 -11.17 -14.21
C LEU A 183 -11.29 -11.09 -14.18
N SER A 184 -11.87 -10.31 -15.09
CA SER A 184 -13.29 -9.99 -15.06
C SER A 184 -13.80 -9.63 -16.45
N THR A 185 -15.12 -9.67 -16.63
CA THR A 185 -15.76 -9.04 -17.79
C THR A 185 -15.62 -7.51 -17.79
N GLY A 186 -15.24 -6.92 -16.66
CA GLY A 186 -15.07 -5.48 -16.45
C GLY A 186 -16.40 -4.73 -16.26
N ARG A 187 -17.52 -5.47 -16.26
CA ARG A 187 -18.83 -4.91 -15.92
C ARG A 187 -18.95 -4.71 -14.41
N ASP A 188 -19.37 -3.51 -14.04
CA ASP A 188 -19.87 -3.22 -12.70
C ASP A 188 -21.31 -2.73 -12.81
N ASN A 189 -22.24 -3.52 -12.27
CA ASN A 189 -23.66 -3.19 -12.14
C ASN A 189 -24.09 -3.40 -10.68
N SER A 190 -23.18 -3.02 -9.78
CA SER A 190 -23.38 -3.01 -8.34
C SER A 190 -24.43 -1.96 -7.94
N GLN A 191 -25.06 -2.17 -6.78
CA GLN A 191 -25.78 -1.08 -6.07
C GLN A 191 -24.90 -0.36 -5.05
N SER A 192 -23.63 -0.77 -4.94
CA SER A 192 -22.65 -0.10 -4.14
C SER A 192 -22.38 1.31 -4.69
N ASN A 193 -22.14 2.26 -3.79
CA ASN A 193 -21.71 3.61 -4.15
C ASN A 193 -20.20 3.68 -4.47
N ILE A 194 -19.50 2.54 -4.47
CA ILE A 194 -18.07 2.47 -4.79
C ILE A 194 -17.87 2.61 -6.29
N SER A 195 -17.00 3.53 -6.67
CA SER A 195 -16.66 3.87 -8.05
C SER A 195 -15.26 3.40 -8.43
N SER A 196 -14.95 3.42 -9.73
CA SER A 196 -13.58 3.23 -10.23
C SER A 196 -12.58 4.22 -9.62
N THR A 197 -13.03 5.41 -9.21
CA THR A 197 -12.16 6.44 -8.60
C THR A 197 -11.74 6.04 -7.19
N ASP A 198 -12.62 5.38 -6.44
CA ASP A 198 -12.30 4.87 -5.10
C ASP A 198 -11.23 3.77 -5.19
N CYS A 199 -11.37 2.87 -6.17
CA CYS A 199 -10.35 1.85 -6.47
C CYS A 199 -9.00 2.49 -6.82
N VAL A 200 -8.99 3.49 -7.72
CA VAL A 200 -7.75 4.21 -8.10
C VAL A 200 -7.12 4.90 -6.90
N THR A 201 -7.94 5.56 -6.07
CA THR A 201 -7.47 6.28 -4.89
C THR A 201 -6.82 5.32 -3.90
N LYS A 202 -7.48 4.20 -3.59
CA LYS A 202 -6.94 3.20 -2.67
C LYS A 202 -5.68 2.53 -3.21
N ALA A 203 -5.66 2.17 -4.49
CA ALA A 203 -4.49 1.57 -5.13
C ALA A 203 -3.27 2.51 -5.09
N LYS A 204 -3.47 3.81 -5.35
CA LYS A 204 -2.40 4.81 -5.23
C LYS A 204 -1.92 5.02 -3.79
N GLU A 205 -2.83 5.06 -2.83
CA GLU A 205 -2.49 5.17 -1.40
C GLU A 205 -1.57 4.01 -0.97
N LEU A 206 -1.84 2.80 -1.48
CA LEU A 206 -1.07 1.61 -1.16
C LEU A 206 0.16 1.39 -2.07
N GLU A 207 0.37 2.26 -3.06
CA GLU A 207 1.38 2.10 -4.12
C GLU A 207 1.28 0.75 -4.86
N ILE A 208 0.05 0.23 -5.06
CA ILE A 208 -0.21 -1.05 -5.73
C ILE A 208 -0.73 -0.79 -7.16
N PRO A 209 0.02 -1.14 -8.21
CA PRO A 209 -0.49 -1.10 -9.57
C PRO A 209 -1.56 -2.17 -9.79
N VAL A 210 -2.64 -1.80 -10.49
CA VAL A 210 -3.72 -2.73 -10.85
C VAL A 210 -3.55 -3.15 -12.31
N TYR A 211 -3.39 -4.44 -12.52
CA TYR A 211 -3.43 -5.07 -13.84
C TYR A 211 -4.77 -5.75 -14.03
N ALA A 212 -5.19 -5.88 -15.27
CA ALA A 212 -6.42 -6.57 -15.56
C ALA A 212 -6.39 -7.36 -16.85
N ILE A 213 -7.16 -8.43 -16.85
CA ILE A 213 -7.56 -9.17 -18.03
C ILE A 213 -9.07 -9.01 -18.15
N THR A 214 -9.48 -8.19 -19.11
CA THR A 214 -10.89 -8.03 -19.46
C THR A 214 -11.29 -9.18 -20.39
N TYR A 215 -12.21 -10.03 -19.93
CA TYR A 215 -12.77 -11.14 -20.72
C TYR A 215 -14.16 -10.77 -21.24
N PRO A 216 -14.27 -10.20 -22.46
CA PRO A 216 -15.55 -9.73 -22.97
C PRO A 216 -16.48 -10.90 -23.28
N PRO A 217 -17.76 -10.87 -22.85
CA PRO A 217 -18.72 -11.93 -23.16
C PRO A 217 -19.17 -11.93 -24.63
N SER A 218 -18.94 -10.84 -25.37
CA SER A 218 -19.23 -10.70 -26.80
C SER A 218 -18.39 -9.59 -27.45
N ASP A 219 -18.27 -9.59 -28.78
CA ASP A 219 -17.49 -8.60 -29.54
C ASP A 219 -18.01 -7.16 -29.46
N THR A 220 -19.27 -6.99 -29.04
CA THR A 220 -19.92 -5.68 -28.86
C THR A 220 -19.69 -5.10 -27.46
N ALA A 221 -19.08 -5.85 -26.53
CA ALA A 221 -18.89 -5.46 -25.13
C ALA A 221 -17.67 -4.55 -24.90
N PHE A 222 -17.27 -3.73 -25.89
CA PHE A 222 -16.10 -2.85 -25.81
C PHE A 222 -16.14 -1.88 -24.62
N SER A 223 -17.34 -1.48 -24.16
CA SER A 223 -17.51 -0.63 -22.97
C SER A 223 -17.09 -1.30 -21.67
N ALA A 224 -17.15 -2.63 -21.59
CA ALA A 224 -16.87 -3.38 -20.36
C ALA A 224 -15.40 -3.30 -19.95
N GLY A 225 -14.47 -3.06 -20.88
CA GLY A 225 -13.05 -2.88 -20.58
C GLY A 225 -12.63 -1.46 -20.21
N LEU A 226 -13.48 -0.44 -20.40
CA LEU A 226 -13.06 0.96 -20.32
C LEU A 226 -12.81 1.42 -18.89
N MET A 227 -13.71 1.07 -17.97
CA MET A 227 -13.52 1.37 -16.55
C MET A 227 -12.33 0.63 -15.98
N MET A 228 -12.11 -0.61 -16.42
CA MET A 228 -10.93 -1.38 -16.04
C MET A 228 -9.65 -0.74 -16.57
N ASN A 229 -9.65 -0.33 -17.84
CA ASN A 229 -8.52 0.36 -18.45
C ASN A 229 -8.18 1.65 -17.68
N ARG A 230 -9.20 2.41 -17.27
CA ARG A 230 -9.02 3.60 -16.43
C ARG A 230 -8.34 3.27 -15.10
N ILE A 231 -8.80 2.23 -14.38
CA ILE A 231 -8.20 1.83 -13.10
C ILE A 231 -6.73 1.46 -13.32
N CYS A 232 -6.46 0.61 -14.32
CA CYS A 232 -5.11 0.15 -14.64
C CYS A 232 -4.17 1.32 -14.98
N ILE A 233 -4.50 2.15 -15.97
CA ILE A 233 -3.65 3.24 -16.42
C ILE A 233 -3.38 4.24 -15.28
N ARG A 234 -4.41 4.57 -14.48
CA ARG A 234 -4.25 5.55 -13.39
C ARG A 234 -3.46 5.00 -12.21
N THR A 235 -3.30 3.69 -12.08
CA THR A 235 -2.52 3.05 -11.01
C THR A 235 -1.15 2.58 -11.47
N GLY A 236 -0.80 2.80 -12.76
CA GLY A 236 0.47 2.38 -13.33
C GLY A 236 0.50 0.94 -13.83
N GLY A 237 -0.65 0.28 -13.92
CA GLY A 237 -0.81 -1.04 -14.52
C GLY A 237 -1.38 -0.99 -15.95
N LYS A 238 -1.80 -2.16 -16.44
CA LYS A 238 -2.27 -2.36 -17.81
C LYS A 238 -3.50 -3.26 -17.85
N ASN A 239 -4.46 -2.94 -18.71
CA ASN A 239 -5.58 -3.81 -19.02
C ASN A 239 -5.33 -4.51 -20.37
N ILE A 240 -5.54 -5.83 -20.43
CA ILE A 240 -5.45 -6.63 -21.65
C ILE A 240 -6.82 -7.27 -21.92
N LEU A 241 -7.28 -7.19 -23.16
CA LEU A 241 -8.44 -7.94 -23.61
C LEU A 241 -8.01 -9.36 -23.97
N ALA A 242 -8.66 -10.36 -23.42
CA ALA A 242 -8.40 -11.77 -23.74
C ALA A 242 -9.70 -12.54 -23.98
N ARG A 243 -9.71 -13.41 -24.99
CA ARG A 243 -10.87 -14.24 -25.37
C ARG A 243 -10.61 -15.75 -25.33
N SER A 244 -9.41 -16.15 -24.95
CA SER A 244 -9.00 -17.55 -24.90
C SER A 244 -8.06 -17.80 -23.73
N GLN A 245 -7.97 -19.06 -23.30
CA GLN A 245 -7.01 -19.50 -22.30
C GLN A 245 -5.57 -19.08 -22.65
N MET A 246 -5.17 -19.21 -23.92
CA MET A 246 -3.82 -18.87 -24.38
C MET A 246 -3.54 -17.37 -24.29
N GLU A 247 -4.50 -16.52 -24.65
CA GLU A 247 -4.37 -15.06 -24.48
C GLU A 247 -4.28 -14.66 -23.01
N ILE A 248 -5.02 -15.34 -22.13
CA ILE A 248 -4.94 -15.12 -20.67
C ILE A 248 -3.53 -15.48 -20.16
N ILE A 249 -2.99 -16.64 -20.55
CA ILE A 249 -1.63 -17.07 -20.16
C ILE A 249 -0.58 -16.06 -20.64
N ASN A 250 -0.68 -15.61 -21.89
CA ASN A 250 0.25 -14.64 -22.46
C ASN A 250 0.17 -13.30 -21.71
N ALA A 251 -1.04 -12.81 -21.42
CA ALA A 251 -1.24 -11.58 -20.64
C ALA A 251 -0.64 -11.68 -19.23
N LEU A 252 -0.82 -12.81 -18.55
CA LEU A 252 -0.24 -13.05 -17.23
C LEU A 252 1.29 -13.14 -17.28
N SER A 253 1.85 -13.81 -18.28
CA SER A 253 3.30 -13.88 -18.52
C SER A 253 3.90 -12.49 -18.74
N ASP A 254 3.24 -11.64 -19.53
CA ASP A 254 3.62 -10.24 -19.74
C ASP A 254 3.63 -9.46 -18.41
N PHE A 255 2.62 -9.65 -17.56
CA PHE A 255 2.54 -8.98 -16.26
C PHE A 255 3.64 -9.45 -15.30
N PHE A 256 3.99 -10.73 -15.30
CA PHE A 256 5.09 -11.25 -14.46
C PHE A 256 6.47 -10.82 -14.96
N SER A 257 6.60 -10.49 -16.23
CA SER A 257 7.85 -10.00 -16.81
C SER A 257 8.14 -8.53 -16.50
N ILE A 258 7.21 -7.82 -15.85
CA ILE A 258 7.39 -6.41 -15.50
C ILE A 258 8.54 -6.28 -14.48
N PRO A 259 9.60 -5.50 -14.79
CA PRO A 259 10.72 -5.31 -13.88
C PRO A 259 10.24 -4.66 -12.58
N VAL A 260 10.80 -5.11 -11.44
CA VAL A 260 10.64 -4.39 -10.18
C VAL A 260 11.17 -2.98 -10.38
N PRO A 261 10.37 -1.93 -10.14
CA PRO A 261 10.87 -0.59 -10.31
C PRO A 261 12.12 -0.37 -9.45
N ALA A 262 13.15 0.25 -10.02
CA ALA A 262 14.44 0.45 -9.35
C ALA A 262 14.34 1.22 -8.01
N TYR A 263 13.18 1.84 -7.75
CA TYR A 263 12.82 2.54 -6.52
C TYR A 263 12.16 1.66 -5.43
N MET A 264 11.99 0.36 -5.66
CA MET A 264 11.48 -0.61 -4.69
C MET A 264 12.53 -1.69 -4.35
N GLN A 265 13.81 -1.32 -4.38
CA GLN A 265 14.89 -2.25 -4.05
C GLN A 265 14.95 -2.47 -2.54
N GLU A 266 14.83 -3.73 -2.13
CA GLU A 266 15.24 -4.19 -0.80
C GLU A 266 16.56 -4.94 -0.96
N ALA A 267 17.59 -4.54 -0.22
CA ALA A 267 18.93 -5.14 -0.27
C ALA A 267 19.50 -5.30 1.14
N SER A 268 20.19 -6.39 1.40
CA SER A 268 20.93 -6.58 2.65
C SER A 268 22.42 -6.47 2.40
N TYR A 269 23.10 -5.63 3.17
CA TYR A 269 24.54 -5.46 3.09
C TYR A 269 25.21 -5.76 4.42
N ASP A 270 26.32 -6.47 4.35
CA ASP A 270 27.26 -6.68 5.44
C ASP A 270 28.35 -5.61 5.37
N LEU A 271 28.42 -4.78 6.40
CA LEU A 271 29.44 -3.77 6.63
C LEU A 271 30.45 -4.34 7.62
N VAL A 272 31.69 -4.53 7.20
CA VAL A 272 32.77 -5.01 8.07
C VAL A 272 33.79 -3.89 8.25
N PHE A 273 34.03 -3.48 9.50
CA PHE A 273 34.98 -2.41 9.82
C PHE A 273 35.66 -2.66 11.17
N GLN A 274 36.79 -2.00 11.38
CA GLN A 274 37.59 -2.09 12.60
C GLN A 274 37.36 -0.85 13.47
N VAL A 275 37.18 -1.04 14.77
CA VAL A 275 37.03 0.07 15.75
C VAL A 275 38.24 0.19 16.65
N GLN A 276 38.47 1.36 17.23
CA GLN A 276 39.46 1.55 18.30
C GLN A 276 38.77 1.65 19.66
N PRO A 277 39.14 0.84 20.66
CA PRO A 277 38.58 0.94 22.00
C PRO A 277 38.71 2.35 22.58
N GLU A 278 37.65 2.88 23.20
CA GLU A 278 37.72 4.19 23.85
C GLU A 278 38.43 4.08 25.21
N ASN A 279 39.63 4.66 25.36
CA ASN A 279 40.28 4.96 26.65
C ASN A 279 40.10 3.90 27.76
N GLY A 280 40.49 2.65 27.52
CA GLY A 280 40.41 1.57 28.53
C GLY A 280 39.03 0.94 28.71
N LEU A 281 38.04 1.33 27.90
CA LEU A 281 36.71 0.73 27.85
C LEU A 281 36.64 -0.31 26.73
N ASN A 282 36.01 -1.45 27.02
CA ASN A 282 35.79 -2.53 26.05
C ASN A 282 34.57 -2.29 25.15
N PHE A 283 34.23 -1.03 24.90
CA PHE A 283 33.19 -0.63 23.96
C PHE A 283 33.64 0.54 23.10
N SER A 284 33.00 0.69 21.96
CA SER A 284 33.21 1.76 20.99
C SER A 284 31.86 2.29 20.51
N LYS A 285 31.77 3.62 20.32
CA LYS A 285 30.61 4.23 19.64
C LYS A 285 30.95 4.51 18.17
N VAL A 286 30.10 4.01 17.29
CA VAL A 286 30.26 4.14 15.84
C VAL A 286 29.04 4.80 15.26
N GLU A 287 29.24 5.72 14.34
CA GLU A 287 28.18 6.39 13.61
C GLU A 287 28.15 5.91 12.17
N LEU A 288 26.99 5.44 11.73
CA LEU A 288 26.68 5.20 10.33
C LEU A 288 25.79 6.35 9.84
N ASN A 289 26.20 7.01 8.77
CA ASN A 289 25.43 8.08 8.13
C ASN A 289 25.21 7.71 6.67
N TYR A 290 23.95 7.62 6.26
CA TYR A 290 23.58 7.40 4.87
C TYR A 290 22.60 8.48 4.41
N ARG A 291 22.99 9.29 3.42
CA ARG A 291 22.19 10.42 2.90
C ARG A 291 21.65 11.37 3.99
N GLY A 292 22.40 11.56 5.08
CA GLY A 292 21.99 12.40 6.21
C GLY A 292 21.16 11.69 7.28
N ALA A 293 20.78 10.43 7.07
CA ALA A 293 20.19 9.59 8.11
C ALA A 293 21.30 9.02 9.00
N ARG A 294 21.36 9.48 10.25
CA ARG A 294 22.39 9.12 11.23
C ARG A 294 21.92 8.00 12.16
N HIS A 295 22.71 6.94 12.27
CA HIS A 295 22.55 5.83 13.21
C HIS A 295 23.78 5.74 14.10
N ILE A 296 23.57 5.67 15.42
CA ILE A 296 24.66 5.52 16.40
C ILE A 296 24.60 4.11 16.98
N LEU A 297 25.72 3.40 16.85
CA LEU A 297 25.93 2.06 17.36
C LEU A 297 26.86 2.08 18.57
N THR A 298 26.53 1.27 19.57
CA THR A 298 27.47 0.93 20.65
C THR A 298 27.87 -0.53 20.45
N VAL A 299 29.14 -0.77 20.22
CA VAL A 299 29.71 -2.11 20.00
C VAL A 299 30.69 -2.44 21.11
N SER A 300 30.69 -3.67 21.60
CA SER A 300 31.57 -4.09 22.70
C SER A 300 32.16 -5.47 22.47
N ASP A 301 33.28 -5.73 23.14
CA ASP A 301 33.81 -7.07 23.31
C ASP A 301 32.79 -7.92 24.07
N GLY A 302 32.17 -8.87 23.37
CA GLY A 302 31.14 -9.75 23.94
C GLY A 302 31.64 -10.66 25.08
N ASN A 303 32.95 -10.68 25.35
CA ASN A 303 33.58 -11.53 26.35
C ASN A 303 33.79 -10.87 27.72
N ASN A 304 33.47 -9.58 27.91
CA ASN A 304 33.71 -8.89 29.19
C ASN A 304 32.43 -8.52 29.95
N HIS A 305 32.14 -9.30 31.00
CA HIS A 305 31.08 -9.03 31.98
C HIS A 305 31.47 -7.90 32.95
N SER A 306 31.19 -6.64 32.59
CA SER A 306 30.71 -5.61 33.54
C SER A 306 30.39 -4.31 32.79
N LEU A 307 29.15 -3.83 32.89
CA LEU A 307 28.75 -2.49 32.42
C LEU A 307 29.22 -1.37 33.36
N ILE A 308 29.92 -1.71 34.46
CA ILE A 308 30.38 -0.77 35.48
C ILE A 308 31.92 -0.72 35.40
N PRO A 309 32.52 0.43 35.05
CA PRO A 309 33.97 0.60 35.12
C PRO A 309 34.50 0.26 36.51
N ASP A 310 35.67 -0.39 36.62
CA ASP A 310 36.20 -0.86 37.92
C ASP A 310 36.36 0.27 38.95
N ASP A 311 36.65 1.49 38.50
CA ASP A 311 36.73 2.70 39.34
C ASP A 311 35.39 3.07 40.01
N TYR A 312 34.27 2.68 39.39
CA TYR A 312 32.92 2.96 39.91
C TYR A 312 32.42 1.92 40.90
N LYS A 313 33.05 0.74 40.98
CA LYS A 313 32.71 -0.28 41.98
C LYS A 313 33.01 0.22 43.40
N ILE A 314 34.08 1.00 43.57
CA ILE A 314 34.42 1.63 44.85
C ILE A 314 33.33 2.60 45.30
N TYR A 315 32.81 3.44 44.39
CA TYR A 315 31.72 4.38 44.72
C TYR A 315 30.41 3.65 45.01
N LEU A 316 30.12 2.55 44.30
CA LEU A 316 28.96 1.69 44.58
C LEU A 316 29.05 1.09 46.00
N TRP A 317 30.19 0.52 46.38
CA TRP A 317 30.39 -0.02 47.74
C TRP A 317 30.35 1.05 48.83
N VAL A 318 30.91 2.25 48.56
CA VAL A 318 30.83 3.40 49.48
C VAL A 318 29.38 3.86 49.65
N SER A 319 28.60 3.95 48.57
CA SER A 319 27.19 4.36 48.63
C SER A 319 26.30 3.35 49.37
N ILE A 320 26.53 2.04 49.19
CA ILE A 320 25.88 0.98 49.98
C ILE A 320 26.26 1.09 51.46
N GLY A 321 27.53 1.36 51.76
CA GLY A 321 28.02 1.59 53.12
C GLY A 321 27.38 2.80 53.80
N ILE A 322 27.27 3.93 53.09
CA ILE A 322 26.61 5.15 53.58
C ILE A 322 25.12 4.89 53.82
N LEU A 323 24.43 4.22 52.90
CA LEU A 323 23.01 3.91 53.04
C LEU A 323 22.76 2.98 54.24
N GLY A 324 23.62 1.97 54.42
CA GLY A 324 23.59 1.10 55.60
C GLY A 324 23.81 1.85 56.91
N LEU A 325 24.73 2.82 56.92
CA LEU A 325 25.00 3.68 58.08
C LEU A 325 23.78 4.58 58.40
N VAL A 326 23.14 5.16 57.38
CA VAL A 326 21.93 5.99 57.56
C VAL A 326 20.78 5.17 58.14
N VAL A 327 20.56 3.96 57.63
CA VAL A 327 19.54 3.04 58.16
C VAL A 327 19.85 2.64 59.60
N LEU A 328 21.12 2.36 59.92
CA LEU A 328 21.55 2.05 61.28
C LEU A 328 21.30 3.22 62.24
N ILE A 329 21.62 4.45 61.83
CA ILE A 329 21.34 5.67 62.60
C ILE A 329 19.84 5.86 62.78
N MET A 330 19.02 5.66 61.74
CA MET A 330 17.56 5.72 61.83
C MET A 330 17.00 4.72 62.85
N ILE A 331 17.51 3.48 62.84
CA ILE A 331 17.13 2.44 63.80
C ILE A 331 17.55 2.84 65.22
N LEU A 332 18.76 3.37 65.40
CA LEU A 332 19.24 3.84 66.70
C LEU A 332 18.42 5.04 67.21
N VAL A 333 18.10 6.01 66.37
CA VAL A 333 17.23 7.14 66.73
C VAL A 333 15.82 6.66 67.09
N ASN A 334 15.30 5.64 66.40
CA ASN A 334 14.01 5.04 66.71
C ASN A 334 14.03 4.26 68.05
N ILE A 335 15.14 3.58 68.37
CA ILE A 335 15.30 2.84 69.63
C ILE A 335 15.53 3.79 70.83
N PHE A 336 16.27 4.89 70.63
CA PHE A 336 16.68 5.79 71.70
C PHE A 336 15.82 7.06 71.85
N SER A 337 14.92 7.39 70.92
CA SER A 337 14.00 8.56 71.06
C SER A 337 12.69 8.22 71.77
N GLY A 338 12.78 7.52 72.89
CA GLY A 338 11.70 7.46 73.87
C GLY A 338 11.66 8.73 74.73
N ARG A 339 11.08 9.83 74.21
CA ARG A 339 10.41 10.97 74.90
C ARG A 339 10.68 12.32 74.23
N GLY A 340 9.61 12.96 73.75
CA GLY A 340 9.42 14.41 73.89
C GLY A 340 9.54 15.30 72.63
N LYS A 341 8.37 15.70 72.13
CA LYS A 341 8.00 16.92 71.36
C LYS A 341 8.61 17.18 69.97
N LYS A 342 7.69 17.20 68.99
CA LYS A 342 7.72 17.82 67.65
C LYS A 342 8.23 19.26 67.68
N GLN A 343 9.18 19.61 66.80
CA GLN A 343 9.03 20.57 65.69
C GLN A 343 10.39 20.66 64.93
N GLU A 344 10.34 20.83 63.60
CA GLU A 344 11.45 21.16 62.67
C GLU A 344 12.49 20.07 62.30
N SER A 345 12.21 19.33 61.21
CA SER A 345 13.25 18.69 60.38
C SER A 345 12.76 18.20 58.99
N ILE A 346 11.62 18.70 58.48
CA ILE A 346 10.99 18.15 57.27
C ILE A 346 11.56 18.72 55.95
N ASP A 347 12.29 19.85 55.99
CA ASP A 347 12.64 20.56 54.75
C ASP A 347 13.88 20.02 53.99
N ILE A 348 14.67 19.11 54.58
CA ILE A 348 15.94 18.65 53.97
C ILE A 348 15.73 17.40 53.08
N VAL A 349 14.70 16.59 53.36
CA VAL A 349 14.46 15.31 52.67
C VAL A 349 13.68 15.51 51.37
N GLU A 350 12.87 16.56 51.29
CA GLU A 350 12.04 16.85 50.10
C GLU A 350 12.86 17.39 48.91
N ASP A 351 14.02 18.00 49.18
CA ASP A 351 14.88 18.59 48.15
C ASP A 351 15.76 17.53 47.45
N ILE A 352 16.13 16.45 48.16
CA ILE A 352 16.96 15.36 47.63
C ILE A 352 16.15 14.42 46.71
N ILE A 353 14.84 14.27 46.96
CA ILE A 353 13.96 13.39 46.17
C ILE A 353 13.58 14.02 44.82
N LYS A 354 13.63 15.37 44.69
CA LYS A 354 13.27 16.08 43.46
C LYS A 354 14.38 16.13 42.39
N THR A 355 15.63 15.79 42.71
CA THR A 355 16.78 15.94 41.79
C THR A 355 17.30 14.64 41.16
N THR A 356 16.63 13.50 41.34
CA THR A 356 17.06 12.22 40.73
C THR A 356 16.19 11.87 39.51
N PRO A 357 16.73 11.82 38.27
CA PRO A 357 15.93 11.89 37.04
C PRO A 357 15.40 10.54 36.50
N LEU A 358 15.43 9.45 37.27
CA LEU A 358 15.05 8.11 36.78
C LEU A 358 14.11 7.39 37.74
N VAL A 359 12.85 7.83 37.83
CA VAL A 359 11.67 6.96 38.01
C VAL A 359 10.41 7.73 37.59
N LYS A 360 9.77 7.34 36.48
CA LYS A 360 8.35 7.62 36.24
C LYS A 360 7.65 6.29 35.95
N PRO A 361 6.73 5.80 36.80
CA PRO A 361 5.87 4.69 36.45
C PRO A 361 4.61 5.20 35.76
N LEU A 362 4.23 4.45 34.72
CA LEU A 362 2.88 4.35 34.18
C LEU A 362 1.91 3.75 35.23
N ILE A 363 0.60 3.84 34.91
CA ILE A 363 -0.61 3.26 35.57
C ILE A 363 -1.24 4.30 36.52
N GLN A 364 -2.47 4.80 36.37
CA GLN A 364 -3.72 4.28 35.81
C GLN A 364 -4.69 5.47 35.62
N GLU A 365 -5.53 5.49 34.59
CA GLU A 365 -6.99 5.38 34.77
C GLU A 365 -7.76 5.45 33.44
N LYS A 366 -8.73 4.57 33.39
CA LYS A 366 -9.60 4.21 32.27
C LYS A 366 -10.99 4.64 32.69
N GLN A 367 -11.58 5.66 32.07
CA GLN A 367 -13.02 5.91 32.17
C GLN A 367 -13.58 6.65 30.95
N SER A 368 -14.34 5.86 30.16
CA SER A 368 -15.60 6.18 29.48
C SER A 368 -15.82 7.56 28.85
N LEU A 369 -15.82 7.60 27.51
CA LEU A 369 -16.71 8.47 26.74
C LEU A 369 -17.51 7.61 25.76
N ILE A 370 -18.78 7.37 26.14
CA ILE A 370 -19.80 6.77 25.30
C ILE A 370 -20.31 7.87 24.35
N ILE A 371 -19.96 7.79 23.07
CA ILE A 371 -20.63 8.57 22.03
C ILE A 371 -21.82 7.74 21.55
N LYS A 372 -23.04 8.20 21.89
CA LYS A 372 -24.29 7.66 21.36
C LYS A 372 -24.34 7.89 19.85
N ALA A 373 -24.33 6.81 19.07
CA ALA A 373 -24.67 6.83 17.65
C ALA A 373 -26.19 7.09 17.50
N ALA A 374 -26.53 8.15 16.76
CA ALA A 374 -27.90 8.38 16.30
C ALA A 374 -28.26 7.38 15.18
N PRO A 375 -29.52 6.92 15.10
CA PRO A 375 -29.94 5.95 14.10
C PRO A 375 -30.03 6.61 12.72
N ILE A 376 -29.28 6.10 11.75
CA ILE A 376 -29.45 6.45 10.34
C ILE A 376 -30.68 5.70 9.83
N THR A 377 -31.79 6.42 9.70
CA THR A 377 -33.02 5.94 9.08
C THR A 377 -32.74 5.65 7.60
N LYS A 378 -32.99 4.40 7.18
CA LYS A 378 -33.08 4.00 5.78
C LYS A 378 -34.20 4.79 5.11
N GLN A 379 -33.85 5.80 4.31
CA GLN A 379 -34.73 6.30 3.26
C GLN A 379 -34.37 5.60 1.96
N ALA A 380 -35.36 4.93 1.38
CA ALA A 380 -35.28 4.31 0.07
C ALA A 380 -34.96 5.39 -0.97
N SER A 381 -33.81 5.29 -1.61
CA SER A 381 -33.47 6.10 -2.77
C SER A 381 -34.24 5.57 -3.98
N GLU A 382 -35.09 6.41 -4.56
CA GLU A 382 -35.59 6.24 -5.92
C GLU A 382 -34.41 5.93 -6.87
N GLU A 383 -34.61 5.01 -7.81
CA GLU A 383 -33.63 4.72 -8.87
C GLU A 383 -33.35 6.00 -9.67
N ILE A 384 -32.29 6.72 -9.32
CA ILE A 384 -31.81 7.86 -10.11
C ILE A 384 -31.20 7.26 -11.38
N ALA A 385 -31.90 7.37 -12.50
CA ALA A 385 -31.34 7.08 -13.81
C ALA A 385 -30.07 7.90 -14.00
N VAL A 386 -28.92 7.22 -14.08
CA VAL A 386 -27.63 7.88 -14.29
C VAL A 386 -27.59 8.37 -15.74
N PRO A 387 -27.40 9.67 -15.99
CA PRO A 387 -27.29 10.18 -17.34
C PRO A 387 -26.13 9.48 -18.06
N VAL A 388 -26.27 9.22 -19.36
CA VAL A 388 -25.25 8.56 -20.18
C VAL A 388 -24.95 9.37 -21.43
N VAL A 389 -23.77 9.15 -21.99
CA VAL A 389 -23.41 9.63 -23.33
C VAL A 389 -23.25 8.44 -24.25
N LEU A 390 -23.98 8.47 -25.37
CA LEU A 390 -23.82 7.52 -26.46
C LEU A 390 -22.74 8.06 -27.40
N VAL A 391 -21.65 7.32 -27.57
CA VAL A 391 -20.60 7.59 -28.56
C VAL A 391 -20.90 6.78 -29.80
N SER A 392 -20.94 7.39 -30.98
CA SER A 392 -21.04 6.68 -32.26
C SER A 392 -19.81 6.95 -33.13
N ILE A 393 -19.13 5.87 -33.54
CA ILE A 393 -17.96 5.90 -34.43
C ILE A 393 -18.14 4.81 -35.48
N GLU A 394 -18.18 5.19 -36.76
CA GLU A 394 -18.27 4.25 -37.90
C GLU A 394 -19.39 3.19 -37.76
N GLY A 395 -20.56 3.59 -37.24
CA GLY A 395 -21.70 2.70 -37.05
C GLY A 395 -21.65 1.82 -35.79
N ARG A 396 -20.56 1.88 -35.01
CA ARG A 396 -20.48 1.27 -33.67
C ARG A 396 -20.92 2.28 -32.62
N THR A 397 -21.79 1.85 -31.70
CA THR A 397 -22.28 2.70 -30.60
C THR A 397 -21.82 2.14 -29.26
N ALA A 398 -21.28 3.00 -28.40
CA ALA A 398 -20.90 2.67 -27.03
C ALA A 398 -21.53 3.66 -26.04
N THR A 399 -21.99 3.17 -24.88
CA THR A 399 -22.64 3.98 -23.85
C THR A 399 -21.69 4.21 -22.69
N TYR A 400 -21.58 5.47 -22.25
CA TYR A 400 -20.70 5.91 -21.16
C TYR A 400 -21.53 6.53 -20.05
N PRO A 401 -21.51 6.00 -18.82
CA PRO A 401 -22.22 6.61 -17.70
C PRO A 401 -21.56 7.92 -17.30
N LEU A 402 -22.38 8.93 -17.04
CA LEU A 402 -21.97 10.22 -16.50
C LEU A 402 -22.13 10.21 -14.97
N ASN A 403 -21.30 9.42 -14.29
CA ASN A 403 -21.42 9.14 -12.86
C ASN A 403 -20.38 9.86 -11.98
N GLN A 404 -19.70 10.87 -12.50
CA GLN A 404 -18.62 11.57 -11.80
C GLN A 404 -18.73 13.09 -11.99
N PRO A 405 -18.29 13.90 -11.01
CA PRO A 405 -18.36 15.37 -11.12
C PRO A 405 -17.65 15.93 -12.36
N GLU A 406 -16.64 15.22 -12.85
CA GLU A 406 -15.86 15.59 -14.03
C GLU A 406 -15.53 14.34 -14.86
N ILE A 407 -15.73 14.44 -16.18
CA ILE A 407 -15.46 13.36 -17.14
C ILE A 407 -14.69 13.93 -18.31
N THR A 408 -13.43 13.53 -18.41
CA THR A 408 -12.51 13.94 -19.49
C THR A 408 -12.73 13.12 -20.74
N ILE A 409 -12.67 13.77 -21.90
CA ILE A 409 -12.87 13.17 -23.22
C ILE A 409 -11.69 13.53 -24.10
N GLY A 410 -11.08 12.56 -24.76
CA GLY A 410 -9.97 12.81 -25.66
C GLY A 410 -9.34 11.55 -26.23
N ARG A 411 -8.31 11.73 -27.05
CA ARG A 411 -7.59 10.63 -27.71
C ARG A 411 -6.60 9.90 -26.81
N GLN A 412 -6.07 10.57 -25.78
CA GLN A 412 -5.16 9.91 -24.84
C GLN A 412 -5.91 8.87 -24.00
N GLU A 413 -5.27 7.74 -23.75
CA GLU A 413 -5.83 6.64 -22.96
C GLU A 413 -6.10 7.03 -21.49
N SER A 414 -5.54 8.14 -21.03
CA SER A 414 -5.75 8.67 -19.68
C SER A 414 -7.10 9.37 -19.47
N ASN A 415 -7.87 9.65 -20.54
CA ASN A 415 -9.20 10.25 -20.45
C ASN A 415 -10.25 9.23 -19.99
N ASP A 416 -11.32 9.72 -19.38
CA ASP A 416 -12.45 8.91 -18.92
C ASP A 416 -13.25 8.33 -20.10
N ILE A 417 -13.37 9.10 -21.18
CA ILE A 417 -13.87 8.65 -22.48
C ILE A 417 -12.71 8.75 -23.48
N CYS A 418 -12.02 7.63 -23.68
CA CYS A 418 -10.95 7.52 -24.68
C CYS A 418 -11.57 7.30 -26.07
N LEU A 419 -11.35 8.27 -26.96
CA LEU A 419 -11.75 8.21 -28.35
C LEU A 419 -10.48 8.05 -29.19
N ALA A 420 -10.13 6.82 -29.57
CA ALA A 420 -8.93 6.48 -30.34
C ALA A 420 -8.97 6.97 -31.81
N GLU A 421 -9.43 8.20 -32.01
CA GLU A 421 -9.69 8.84 -33.28
C GLU A 421 -8.68 9.96 -33.52
N GLN A 422 -8.01 9.94 -34.67
CA GLN A 422 -6.91 10.87 -34.96
C GLN A 422 -7.34 12.34 -34.97
N THR A 423 -8.62 12.60 -35.24
CA THR A 423 -9.20 13.95 -35.27
C THR A 423 -9.57 14.47 -33.88
N VAL A 424 -9.41 13.67 -32.83
CA VAL A 424 -9.65 14.06 -31.44
C VAL A 424 -8.30 14.42 -30.79
N THR A 425 -8.21 15.59 -30.15
CA THR A 425 -7.02 15.99 -29.38
C THR A 425 -6.81 15.12 -28.15
N GLY A 426 -5.56 15.00 -27.69
CA GLY A 426 -5.17 14.17 -26.55
C GLY A 426 -6.07 14.36 -25.33
N LYS A 427 -6.23 15.59 -24.83
CA LYS A 427 -7.32 16.00 -23.92
C LYS A 427 -8.17 17.00 -24.69
N HIS A 428 -9.39 16.61 -25.09
CA HIS A 428 -10.18 17.38 -26.04
C HIS A 428 -11.22 18.24 -25.32
N ALA A 429 -12.02 17.62 -24.47
CA ALA A 429 -13.12 18.25 -23.77
C ALA A 429 -13.29 17.62 -22.39
N VAL A 430 -14.08 18.29 -21.55
CA VAL A 430 -14.45 17.80 -20.23
C VAL A 430 -15.92 18.06 -19.98
N ILE A 431 -16.64 17.05 -19.52
CA ILE A 431 -18.02 17.17 -19.05
C ILE A 431 -17.99 17.40 -17.54
N HIS A 432 -18.66 18.46 -17.07
CA HIS A 432 -18.86 18.72 -15.65
C HIS A 432 -20.29 18.40 -15.25
N ILE A 433 -20.46 17.74 -14.11
CA ILE A 433 -21.75 17.37 -13.53
C ILE A 433 -21.88 18.02 -12.16
N LYS A 434 -22.92 18.85 -12.00
CA LYS A 434 -23.27 19.49 -10.74
C LYS A 434 -24.76 19.28 -10.46
N GLY A 435 -25.08 18.25 -9.68
CA GLY A 435 -26.46 17.84 -9.47
C GLY A 435 -27.11 17.37 -10.77
N LYS A 436 -28.16 18.07 -11.23
CA LYS A 436 -28.85 17.78 -12.51
C LYS A 436 -28.29 18.57 -13.70
N GLU A 437 -27.35 19.48 -13.46
CA GLU A 437 -26.73 20.30 -14.49
C GLU A 437 -25.51 19.58 -15.05
N ILE A 438 -25.52 19.40 -16.38
CA ILE A 438 -24.42 18.82 -17.13
C ILE A 438 -23.93 19.91 -18.07
N SER A 439 -22.63 20.14 -18.13
CA SER A 439 -22.01 21.09 -19.05
C SER A 439 -20.77 20.47 -19.68
N ILE A 440 -20.36 20.97 -20.84
CA ILE A 440 -19.14 20.56 -21.51
C ILE A 440 -18.25 21.77 -21.79
N SER A 441 -16.96 21.61 -21.53
CA SER A 441 -15.92 22.59 -21.84
C SER A 441 -14.91 22.01 -22.83
N ASP A 442 -14.54 22.80 -23.83
CA ASP A 442 -13.42 22.49 -24.73
C ASP A 442 -12.08 22.84 -24.04
N LEU A 443 -11.10 21.94 -24.11
CA LEU A 443 -9.80 22.09 -23.46
C LEU A 443 -8.71 22.65 -24.39
N GLY A 444 -9.11 23.45 -25.39
CA GLY A 444 -8.19 23.97 -26.41
C GLY A 444 -7.91 22.94 -27.50
N SER A 445 -8.95 22.22 -27.92
CA SER A 445 -8.81 21.17 -28.92
C SER A 445 -8.52 21.73 -30.31
N THR A 446 -7.80 20.95 -31.12
CA THR A 446 -7.38 21.35 -32.48
C THR A 446 -8.59 21.54 -33.39
N ASN A 447 -9.53 20.61 -33.37
CA ASN A 447 -10.71 20.62 -34.24
C ASN A 447 -11.92 21.31 -33.60
N GLY A 448 -11.86 21.66 -32.31
CA GLY A 448 -12.97 22.25 -31.58
C GLY A 448 -14.04 21.24 -31.15
N THR A 449 -14.71 21.59 -30.05
CA THR A 449 -15.95 20.93 -29.61
C THR A 449 -17.16 21.65 -30.18
N PHE A 450 -18.13 20.88 -30.69
CA PHE A 450 -19.40 21.41 -31.20
C PHE A 450 -20.57 20.79 -30.46
N VAL A 451 -21.63 21.56 -30.21
CA VAL A 451 -22.89 21.08 -29.64
C VAL A 451 -24.03 21.54 -30.55
N ASN A 452 -24.79 20.60 -31.09
CA ASN A 452 -25.85 20.83 -32.07
C ASN A 452 -25.39 21.68 -33.26
N GLY A 453 -24.17 21.44 -33.74
CA GLY A 453 -23.57 22.13 -34.89
C GLY A 453 -22.85 23.44 -34.55
N GLU A 454 -23.05 24.00 -33.36
CA GLU A 454 -22.41 25.24 -32.92
C GLU A 454 -21.07 24.95 -32.22
N ARG A 455 -19.99 25.67 -32.57
CA ARG A 455 -18.70 25.53 -31.90
C ARG A 455 -18.75 26.19 -30.53
N ILE A 456 -18.29 25.51 -29.48
CA ILE A 456 -18.36 26.00 -28.10
C ILE A 456 -16.99 26.08 -27.44
N ARG A 457 -16.90 26.89 -26.37
CA ARG A 457 -15.84 26.80 -25.36
C ARG A 457 -16.35 26.20 -24.06
N ASN A 458 -17.55 26.60 -23.64
CA ASN A 458 -18.30 25.99 -22.54
C ASN A 458 -19.80 26.09 -22.89
N LYS A 459 -20.57 25.02 -22.68
CA LYS A 459 -22.02 25.02 -22.89
C LYS A 459 -22.71 24.04 -21.94
N GLN A 460 -23.86 24.45 -21.40
CA GLN A 460 -24.75 23.54 -20.66
C GLN A 460 -25.45 22.59 -21.64
N LEU A 461 -25.53 21.31 -21.28
CA LEU A 461 -26.09 20.24 -22.10
C LEU A 461 -27.49 19.81 -21.65
N GLN A 462 -28.34 19.52 -22.63
CA GLN A 462 -29.68 19.00 -22.47
C GLN A 462 -29.81 17.57 -22.99
N HIS A 463 -30.84 16.85 -22.53
CA HIS A 463 -31.14 15.52 -23.04
C HIS A 463 -31.32 15.60 -24.56
N GLY A 464 -30.65 14.71 -25.29
CA GLY A 464 -30.69 14.63 -26.75
C GLY A 464 -29.65 15.48 -27.46
N ASP A 465 -28.88 16.33 -26.75
CA ASP A 465 -27.85 17.16 -27.39
C ASP A 465 -26.79 16.31 -28.08
N LYS A 466 -26.46 16.71 -29.31
CA LYS A 466 -25.42 16.09 -30.13
C LYS A 466 -24.12 16.85 -29.95
N ILE A 467 -23.09 16.18 -29.46
CA ILE A 467 -21.76 16.75 -29.28
C ILE A 467 -20.84 16.15 -30.34
N ARG A 468 -20.14 16.99 -31.09
CA ARG A 468 -19.17 16.53 -32.10
C ARG A 468 -17.75 16.94 -31.70
N LEU A 469 -16.86 15.94 -31.68
CA LEU A 469 -15.43 16.08 -31.39
C LEU A 469 -14.65 15.49 -32.57
N GLY A 470 -14.09 16.35 -33.44
CA GLY A 470 -13.51 15.88 -34.70
C GLY A 470 -14.56 15.17 -35.57
N LYS A 471 -14.30 13.89 -35.90
CA LYS A 471 -15.22 12.98 -36.63
C LYS A 471 -16.17 12.18 -35.74
N VAL A 472 -16.04 12.28 -34.42
CA VAL A 472 -16.87 11.52 -33.48
C VAL A 472 -18.12 12.31 -33.13
N GLU A 473 -19.28 11.66 -33.17
CA GLU A 473 -20.55 12.20 -32.67
C GLU A 473 -20.95 11.49 -31.37
N LEU A 474 -21.35 12.29 -30.40
CA LEU A 474 -21.86 11.87 -29.09
C LEU A 474 -23.30 12.35 -28.95
N THR A 475 -24.13 11.63 -28.21
CA THR A 475 -25.48 12.08 -27.83
C THR A 475 -25.70 11.95 -26.34
N LEU A 476 -26.08 13.04 -25.68
CA LEU A 476 -26.44 13.01 -24.25
C LEU A 476 -27.82 12.37 -24.06
N LYS A 477 -27.92 11.42 -23.12
CA LYS A 477 -29.18 10.81 -22.69
C LYS A 477 -29.28 10.95 -21.16
N LYS A 478 -30.08 11.92 -20.71
CA LYS A 478 -30.49 12.04 -19.30
C LYS A 478 -31.54 11.01 -18.94
#